data_AF-A0A920TWF6-F1
#
_entry.id   AF-A0A920TWF6-F1
#
_cell.length_a   1.000
_cell.length_b   1.000
_cell.length_c   1.000
_cell.angle_alpha   90.00
_cell.angle_beta   90.00
_cell.angle_gamma   90.00
#
_symmetry.space_group_name_H-M   'P 1'
#
loop_
_entity.id
_entity.type
_entity.pdbx_description
1 polymer ?
#
loop_
_entity_poly.entity_id
_entity_poly.type
_entity_poly.pdbx_seq_one_letter_code
_entity_poly.pdbx_strand_id
1 'polypeptide(L)'
;MFIPSETIFYDLLSNSIGSVKASSRDLVEYAFEKKVIIVSPTSFMAYLQTIIQGFRALKIEASAKEIIARVEELGKHLGNYDQYMGKLGNSLSTTVNHYNTAHKELNKLDKDVFKLRTTNRNRTHIP
;
A
#
# COMPACT_ATOMS: atom_id res chain seq x y z
N MET A 1 31.23 29.87 0.11
CA MET A 1 31.11 31.34 0.05
C MET A 1 30.14 31.68 -1.07
N PHE A 2 29.08 32.41 -0.76
CA PHE A 2 28.08 32.84 -1.74
C PHE A 2 28.50 34.19 -2.34
N ILE A 3 28.52 34.30 -3.66
CA ILE A 3 28.76 35.56 -4.37
C ILE A 3 27.43 36.01 -4.99
N PRO A 4 26.87 37.17 -4.62
CA PRO A 4 25.50 37.56 -4.97
C PRO A 4 25.30 37.97 -6.44
N SER A 5 26.35 38.04 -7.24
CA SER A 5 26.29 38.39 -8.66
C SER A 5 26.93 37.30 -9.52
N GLU A 6 26.18 36.80 -10.50
CA GLU A 6 26.66 35.80 -11.46
C GLU A 6 27.83 36.36 -12.29
N THR A 7 27.75 37.62 -12.71
CA THR A 7 28.80 38.29 -13.48
C THR A 7 30.09 38.41 -12.67
N ILE A 8 30.01 38.79 -11.39
CA ILE A 8 31.18 38.88 -10.52
C ILE A 8 31.75 37.48 -10.23
N PHE A 9 30.90 36.47 -10.08
CA PHE A 9 31.36 35.08 -9.94
C PHE A 9 32.17 34.62 -11.15
N TYR A 10 31.70 34.86 -12.38
CA TYR A 10 32.46 34.51 -13.59
C TYR A 10 33.71 35.36 -13.77
N ASP A 11 33.67 36.65 -13.43
CA ASP A 11 34.85 37.52 -13.48
C ASP A 11 35.94 37.04 -12.51
N LEU A 12 35.57 36.63 -11.28
CA LEU A 12 36.49 36.04 -10.30
C LEU A 12 37.10 34.70 -10.74
N LEU A 13 36.38 33.93 -11.57
CA LEU A 13 36.86 32.67 -12.13
C LEU A 13 37.66 32.84 -13.43
N SER A 14 37.55 33.98 -14.11
CA SER A 14 38.17 34.19 -15.41
C SER A 14 39.28 35.24 -15.40
N ASN A 15 39.25 36.18 -14.45
CA ASN A 15 40.11 37.35 -14.40
C ASN A 15 40.74 37.52 -13.01
N SER A 16 42.06 37.72 -12.99
CA SER A 16 42.80 37.99 -11.76
C SER A 16 42.48 39.39 -11.25
N ILE A 17 41.99 39.52 -10.01
CA ILE A 17 41.86 40.83 -9.36
C ILE A 17 43.27 41.38 -9.06
N GLY A 18 43.63 42.49 -9.69
CA GLY A 18 44.83 43.27 -9.37
C GLY A 18 46.11 42.79 -10.05
N SER A 19 47.17 43.62 -9.92
CA SER A 19 48.46 43.56 -10.61
C SER A 19 49.35 42.33 -10.32
N VAL A 20 48.79 41.24 -9.82
CA VAL A 20 49.48 39.97 -9.60
C VAL A 20 48.76 38.92 -10.45
N LYS A 21 49.48 38.31 -11.41
CA LYS A 21 49.02 37.17 -12.22
C LYS A 21 48.86 35.92 -11.34
N ALA A 22 47.95 35.93 -10.38
CA ALA A 22 47.47 34.72 -9.72
C ALA A 22 46.42 34.11 -10.64
N SER A 23 46.65 32.89 -11.11
CA SER A 23 45.73 32.25 -12.07
C SER A 23 44.42 31.96 -11.35
N SER A 24 43.28 32.04 -12.01
CA SER A 24 41.96 31.72 -11.41
C SER A 24 41.86 30.32 -10.79
N ARG A 25 42.77 29.42 -11.17
CA ARG A 25 43.00 28.12 -10.55
C ARG A 25 43.41 28.23 -9.07
N ASP A 26 44.20 29.23 -8.71
CA ASP A 26 44.75 29.44 -7.36
C ASP A 26 43.65 29.85 -6.36
N LEU A 27 42.65 30.64 -6.79
CA LEU A 27 41.56 31.08 -5.91
C LEU A 27 40.61 29.92 -5.56
N VAL A 28 40.25 29.12 -6.57
CA VAL A 28 39.38 27.96 -6.40
C VAL A 28 40.09 26.91 -5.54
N GLU A 29 41.36 26.62 -5.83
CA GLU A 29 42.17 25.67 -5.08
C GLU A 29 42.37 26.13 -3.63
N TYR A 30 42.72 27.39 -3.38
CA TYR A 30 42.79 27.97 -2.03
C TYR A 30 41.47 27.87 -1.27
N ALA A 31 40.34 28.16 -1.92
CA ALA A 31 39.03 28.04 -1.28
C ALA A 31 38.71 26.57 -0.93
N PHE A 32 39.03 25.63 -1.82
CA PHE A 32 38.88 24.20 -1.56
C PHE A 32 39.75 23.72 -0.40
N GLU A 33 41.02 24.14 -0.30
CA GLU A 33 41.90 23.85 0.83
C GLU A 33 41.32 24.36 2.16
N LYS A 34 40.63 25.50 2.12
CA LYS A 34 39.90 26.06 3.28
C LYS A 34 38.51 25.46 3.50
N LYS A 35 38.12 24.42 2.76
CA LYS A 35 36.79 23.77 2.80
C LYS A 35 35.65 24.74 2.47
N VAL A 36 35.92 25.74 1.63
CA VAL A 36 34.96 26.73 1.16
C VAL A 36 34.61 26.45 -0.29
N ILE A 37 33.37 26.06 -0.55
CA ILE A 37 32.86 25.93 -1.92
C ILE A 37 32.35 27.31 -2.35
N ILE A 38 32.90 27.85 -3.43
CA ILE A 38 32.45 29.11 -4.03
C ILE A 38 31.24 28.82 -4.92
N VAL A 39 30.14 29.55 -4.73
CA VAL A 39 28.91 29.35 -5.49
C VAL A 39 28.32 30.69 -5.94
N SER A 40 27.74 30.67 -7.14
CA SER A 40 26.89 31.74 -7.67
C SER A 40 25.42 31.54 -7.27
N PRO A 41 24.52 32.53 -7.49
CA PRO A 41 23.08 32.35 -7.27
C PRO A 41 22.51 31.15 -8.00
N THR A 42 22.88 30.93 -9.27
CA THR A 42 22.39 29.79 -10.04
C THR A 42 22.97 28.47 -9.54
N SER A 43 24.28 28.42 -9.28
CA SER A 43 24.93 27.20 -8.80
C SER A 43 24.41 26.78 -7.42
N PHE A 44 24.24 27.74 -6.50
CA PHE A 44 23.72 27.47 -5.17
C PHE A 44 22.26 27.00 -5.21
N MET A 45 21.44 27.64 -6.05
CA MET A 45 20.05 27.21 -6.28
C MET A 45 19.99 25.78 -6.80
N ALA A 46 20.84 25.41 -7.77
CA ALA A 46 20.89 24.05 -8.30
C ALA A 46 21.22 23.00 -7.22
N TYR A 47 22.19 23.28 -6.35
CA TYR A 47 22.52 22.39 -5.23
C TYR A 47 21.35 22.25 -4.24
N LEU A 48 20.73 23.35 -3.84
CA LEU A 48 19.56 23.31 -2.95
C LEU A 48 18.40 22.53 -3.58
N GLN A 49 18.19 22.70 -4.89
CA GLN A 49 17.15 22.00 -5.63
C GLN A 49 17.39 20.48 -5.63
N THR A 50 18.64 20.02 -5.73
CA THR A 50 18.99 18.60 -5.57
C THR A 50 18.75 18.11 -4.15
N ILE A 51 19.11 18.90 -3.13
CA ILE A 51 18.88 18.55 -1.72
C ILE A 51 17.38 18.41 -1.42
N ILE A 52 16.57 19.36 -1.90
CA ILE A 52 15.11 19.33 -1.75
C ILE A 52 14.52 18.09 -2.44
N GLN A 53 15.00 17.73 -3.63
CA GLN A 53 14.60 16.50 -4.30
C GLN A 53 14.96 15.26 -3.48
N GLY A 54 16.17 15.21 -2.90
CA GLY A 54 16.60 14.14 -2.00
C GLY A 54 15.67 13.99 -0.80
N PHE A 55 15.32 15.09 -0.12
CA PHE A 55 14.39 15.04 1.01
C PHE A 55 12.97 14.62 0.60
N ARG A 56 12.49 15.04 -0.56
CA ARG A 56 11.20 14.58 -1.09
C ARG A 56 11.21 13.07 -1.34
N ALA A 57 12.29 12.54 -1.92
CA ALA A 57 12.45 11.10 -2.14
C ALA A 57 12.44 10.33 -0.81
N LEU A 58 13.17 10.79 0.21
CA LEU A 58 13.18 10.18 1.54
C LEU A 58 11.79 10.18 2.19
N LYS A 59 11.03 11.27 2.04
CA LYS A 59 9.66 11.34 2.55
C LYS A 59 8.73 10.35 1.84
N ILE A 60 8.84 10.25 0.52
CA ILE A 60 8.07 9.28 -0.28
C ILE A 60 8.40 7.84 0.14
N GLU A 61 9.68 7.53 0.32
CA GLU A 61 10.13 6.21 0.78
C GLU A 61 9.53 5.86 2.16
N ALA A 62 9.56 6.80 3.11
CA ALA A 62 8.97 6.60 4.43
C ALA A 62 7.45 6.35 4.36
N SER A 63 6.73 7.15 3.56
CA SER A 63 5.30 6.94 3.33
C SER A 63 5.00 5.61 2.63
N ALA A 64 5.83 5.19 1.67
CA ALA A 64 5.67 3.89 1.00
C ALA A 64 5.83 2.72 1.98
N LYS A 65 6.81 2.79 2.88
CA LYS A 65 7.00 1.79 3.95
C LYS A 65 5.77 1.70 4.86
N GLU A 66 5.19 2.84 5.24
CA GLU A 66 3.95 2.85 6.03
C GLU A 66 2.77 2.24 5.26
N ILE A 67 2.59 2.60 3.99
CA ILE A 67 1.52 2.03 3.14
C ILE A 67 1.63 0.51 3.07
N ILE A 68 2.84 -0.03 2.85
CA ILE A 68 3.07 -1.47 2.80
C ILE A 68 2.67 -2.13 4.12
N ALA A 69 3.10 -1.59 5.25
CA ALA A 69 2.76 -2.14 6.57
C ALA A 69 1.24 -2.15 6.82
N ARG A 70 0.52 -1.09 6.41
CA ARG A 70 -0.95 -1.01 6.50
C ARG A 70 -1.63 -2.03 5.59
N VAL A 71 -1.12 -2.24 4.39
CA VAL A 71 -1.65 -3.23 3.44
C VAL A 71 -1.45 -4.65 3.97
N GLU A 72 -0.30 -4.94 4.59
CA GLU A 72 -0.07 -6.24 5.25
C GLU A 72 -1.05 -6.48 6.41
N GLU A 73 -1.28 -5.48 7.24
CA GLU A 73 -2.26 -5.54 8.33
C GLU A 73 -3.68 -5.78 7.79
N LEU A 74 -4.07 -5.06 6.75
CA LEU A 74 -5.34 -5.26 6.06
C LEU A 74 -5.46 -6.69 5.50
N GLY A 75 -4.39 -7.21 4.90
CA GLY A 75 -4.35 -8.59 4.39
C GLY A 75 -4.61 -9.62 5.49
N LYS A 76 -4.04 -9.43 6.69
CA LYS A 76 -4.32 -10.29 7.85
C LYS A 76 -5.78 -10.20 8.27
N HIS A 77 -6.36 -9.00 8.34
CA HIS A 77 -7.77 -8.83 8.65
C HIS A 77 -8.68 -9.53 7.64
N LEU A 78 -8.42 -9.37 6.34
CA LEU A 78 -9.18 -10.04 5.29
C LEU A 78 -9.07 -11.56 5.39
N GLY A 79 -7.88 -12.11 5.65
CA GLY A 79 -7.69 -13.55 5.87
C GLY A 79 -8.50 -14.07 7.06
N ASN A 80 -8.57 -13.32 8.15
CA ASN A 80 -9.39 -13.69 9.31
C ASN A 80 -10.90 -13.66 8.98
N TYR A 81 -11.36 -12.64 8.24
CA TYR A 81 -12.74 -12.54 7.78
C TYR A 81 -13.13 -13.71 6.87
N ASP A 82 -12.25 -14.10 5.95
CA ASP A 82 -12.46 -15.26 5.08
C ASP A 82 -12.61 -16.55 5.89
N GLN A 83 -11.77 -16.76 6.91
CA GLN A 83 -11.90 -17.89 7.82
C GLN A 83 -13.24 -17.90 8.58
N TYR A 84 -13.69 -16.75 9.08
CA TYR A 84 -15.00 -16.65 9.73
C TYR A 84 -16.13 -16.96 8.76
N MET A 85 -16.05 -16.46 7.53
CA MET A 85 -17.08 -16.67 6.52
C MET A 85 -17.11 -18.14 6.05
N GLY A 86 -15.96 -18.80 5.94
CA GLY A 86 -15.87 -20.24 5.68
C GLY A 86 -16.52 -21.08 6.79
N LYS A 87 -16.26 -20.76 8.06
CA LYS A 87 -16.92 -21.42 9.21
C LYS A 87 -18.43 -21.20 9.18
N LEU A 88 -18.89 -20.00 8.88
CA LEU A 88 -20.32 -19.69 8.74
C LEU A 88 -20.96 -20.50 7.62
N GLY A 89 -20.31 -20.58 6.45
CA GLY A 89 -20.77 -21.39 5.32
C GLY A 89 -20.93 -22.86 5.68
N ASN A 90 -19.99 -23.43 6.44
CA ASN A 90 -20.09 -24.81 6.92
C ASN A 90 -21.29 -25.04 7.85
N SER A 91 -21.51 -24.13 8.80
CA SER A 91 -22.67 -24.19 9.69
C SER A 91 -23.99 -24.05 8.92
N LEU A 92 -24.06 -23.13 7.96
CA LEU A 92 -25.24 -22.95 7.11
C LEU A 92 -25.51 -24.19 6.25
N SER A 93 -24.48 -24.79 5.66
CA SER A 93 -24.58 -26.04 4.92
C SER A 93 -25.18 -27.16 5.78
N THR A 94 -24.73 -27.26 7.03
CA THR A 94 -25.27 -28.23 8.01
C THR A 94 -26.76 -27.98 8.29
N THR A 95 -27.14 -26.73 8.55
CA THR A 95 -28.54 -26.34 8.76
C THR A 95 -29.42 -26.65 7.55
N VAL A 96 -28.94 -26.34 6.33
CA VAL A 96 -29.65 -26.64 5.08
C VAL A 96 -29.81 -28.15 4.88
N ASN A 97 -28.79 -28.95 5.23
CA ASN A 97 -28.89 -30.41 5.18
C ASN A 97 -29.93 -30.96 6.16
N HIS A 98 -30.00 -30.42 7.38
CA HIS A 98 -31.03 -30.78 8.34
C HIS A 98 -32.42 -30.41 7.85
N TYR A 99 -32.59 -29.20 7.29
CA TYR A 99 -33.85 -28.77 6.68
C TYR A 99 -34.29 -29.71 5.55
N ASN A 100 -33.38 -30.01 4.61
CA ASN A 100 -33.66 -30.90 3.49
C ASN A 100 -34.02 -32.32 3.95
N THR A 101 -33.36 -32.82 5.00
CA THR A 101 -33.66 -34.13 5.60
C THR A 101 -35.04 -34.13 6.24
N ALA A 102 -35.36 -33.14 7.08
CA ALA A 102 -36.68 -32.99 7.70
C ALA A 102 -37.79 -32.88 6.65
N HIS A 103 -37.56 -32.12 5.57
CA HIS A 103 -38.51 -32.00 4.48
C HIS A 103 -38.75 -33.32 3.75
N LYS A 104 -37.70 -34.13 3.51
CA LYS A 104 -37.85 -35.47 2.95
C LYS A 104 -38.65 -36.41 3.85
N GLU A 105 -38.42 -36.36 5.16
CA GLU A 105 -39.20 -37.16 6.12
C GLU A 105 -40.68 -36.73 6.15
N LEU A 106 -40.96 -35.43 6.10
CA LEU A 106 -42.32 -34.91 6.00
C LEU A 106 -43.06 -35.47 4.77
N ASN A 107 -42.39 -35.52 3.60
CA ASN A 107 -42.97 -36.08 2.37
C ASN A 107 -43.31 -37.59 2.47
N LYS A 108 -42.70 -38.32 3.41
CA LYS A 108 -43.09 -39.72 3.67
C LYS A 108 -44.40 -39.83 4.46
N LEU A 109 -44.71 -38.85 5.32
CA LEU A 109 -45.95 -38.82 6.07
C LEU A 109 -47.17 -38.83 5.15
N ASP A 110 -47.13 -38.10 4.03
CA ASP A 110 -48.22 -38.14 3.03
C ASP A 110 -48.46 -39.56 2.49
N LYS A 111 -47.39 -40.32 2.24
CA LYS A 111 -47.49 -41.71 1.80
C LYS A 111 -48.08 -42.61 2.90
N ASP A 112 -47.69 -42.38 4.14
CA ASP A 112 -48.19 -43.17 5.27
C ASP A 112 -49.66 -42.86 5.57
N VAL A 113 -50.06 -41.58 5.51
CA VAL A 113 -51.46 -41.15 5.57
C VAL A 113 -52.28 -41.79 4.44
N PHE A 114 -51.75 -41.80 3.21
CA PHE A 114 -52.41 -42.47 2.09
C PHE A 114 -52.60 -43.98 2.34
N LYS A 115 -51.57 -44.69 2.81
CA LYS A 115 -51.65 -46.12 3.16
C LYS A 115 -52.64 -46.40 4.29
N LEU A 116 -52.72 -45.54 5.30
CA LEU A 116 -53.70 -45.69 6.39
C LEU A 116 -55.13 -45.57 5.85
N ARG A 117 -55.38 -44.62 4.94
CA ARG A 117 -56.71 -44.46 4.30
C ARG A 117 -57.09 -45.67 3.44
N THR A 118 -56.16 -46.27 2.69
CA THR A 118 -56.44 -47.48 1.88
C THR A 118 -56.65 -48.73 2.74
N THR A 119 -55.86 -48.90 3.81
CA THR A 119 -55.97 -50.06 4.71
C THR A 119 -57.28 -50.06 5.49
N ASN A 120 -57.76 -48.89 5.93
CA ASN A 120 -59.03 -48.79 6.65
C ASN A 120 -60.25 -49.08 5.74
N ARG A 121 -60.21 -48.69 4.46
CA ARG A 121 -61.28 -49.06 3.49
C ARG A 121 -61.40 -50.58 3.30
N ASN A 122 -60.29 -51.31 3.31
CA ASN A 122 -60.30 -52.76 3.14
C ASN A 122 -60.79 -53.51 4.38
N ARG A 123 -60.81 -52.88 5.57
CA ARG A 123 -61.33 -53.48 6.81
C ARG A 123 -62.83 -53.27 7.01
N THR A 124 -63.43 -52.28 6.34
CA THR A 124 -64.88 -52.01 6.40
C THR A 124 -65.69 -52.77 5.33
N HIS A 125 -65.04 -53.64 4.55
CA HIS A 125 -65.68 -54.50 3.57
C HIS A 125 -65.43 -55.96 3.94
N ILE A 126 -66.15 -56.41 4.96
CA ILE A 126 -66.35 -57.83 5.25
C ILE A 126 -67.82 -58.10 4.89
N PRO A 127 -68.14 -59.10 4.05
CA PRO A 127 -69.51 -59.42 3.66
C PRO A 127 -70.40 -59.84 4.83
#